data_AF-A0A833VVB5-F1
#
_entry.id   AF-A0A833VVB5-F1
#
_cell.length_a   1.000
_cell.length_b   1.000
_cell.length_c   1.000
_cell.angle_alpha   90.00
_cell.angle_beta   90.00
_cell.angle_gamma   90.00
#
_symmetry.space_group_name_H-M   'P 1'
#
loop_
_entity.id
_entity.type
_entity.pdbx_description
1 polymer ?
#
loop_
_entity_poly.entity_id
_entity_poly.type
_entity_poly.pdbx_seq_one_letter_code
_entity_poly.pdbx_strand_id
1 'polypeptide(L)'
;MDLSTVSYQKFVRFALEQTKLRTTLTPLPSQEKFKSIKAKDDKSVLKAISFCAPKIRLLRSLTIEDSQSVLVLDFAAFSKPEYDVPIFCANAFTTPSRSIVVLDLNPLYDVTTQHNYKEKYYKKLMPLSEKYSELLPWGGKITSESMKFFSPVVIWTTVASSQPVHDVLFSAFVDYYKAWLELIDETNEEKDESRISLNCEAQHRYLTWRAEKDPGYPILKKLFGETLAKDLVRQFLFDGVDSLGSKTFLDYFPEYRSENGTVNKKRSMVGKSYETRPWNSQGEFIGGNLNEDL
;
A
#
# COMPACT_ATOMS: atom_id res chain seq x y z
N MET A 1 6.00 -16.77 17.90
CA MET A 1 5.69 -15.60 18.77
C MET A 1 4.25 -15.67 19.22
N ASP A 2 3.96 -15.31 20.48
CA ASP A 2 2.58 -15.10 20.93
C ASP A 2 2.05 -13.79 20.35
N LEU A 3 1.06 -13.88 19.47
CA LEU A 3 0.48 -12.72 18.79
C LEU A 3 -0.38 -11.87 19.73
N SER A 4 -0.75 -12.36 20.92
CA SER A 4 -1.51 -11.59 21.92
C SER A 4 -0.77 -10.32 22.39
N THR A 5 0.57 -10.33 22.27
CA THR A 5 1.47 -9.24 22.68
C THR A 5 1.64 -8.15 21.63
N VAL A 6 1.12 -8.37 20.41
CA VAL A 6 1.23 -7.44 19.28
C VAL A 6 -0.15 -7.03 18.82
N SER A 7 -0.33 -5.74 18.59
CA SER A 7 -1.56 -5.22 17.97
C SER A 7 -1.22 -4.18 16.94
N TYR A 8 -1.83 -4.30 15.76
CA TYR A 8 -1.70 -3.27 14.72
C TYR A 8 -2.56 -2.03 15.04
N GLN A 9 -3.46 -2.09 16.02
CA GLN A 9 -4.19 -0.92 16.49
C GLN A 9 -3.26 0.20 16.98
N LYS A 10 -2.08 -0.13 17.53
CA LYS A 10 -1.11 0.90 17.95
C LYS A 10 -0.60 1.74 16.77
N PHE A 11 -0.42 1.13 15.60
CA PHE A 11 -0.01 1.80 14.36
C PHE A 11 -1.09 2.76 13.90
N VAL A 12 -2.33 2.27 13.86
CA VAL A 12 -3.51 3.04 13.47
C VAL A 12 -3.71 4.24 14.39
N ARG A 13 -3.65 4.02 15.72
CA ARG A 13 -3.84 5.07 16.73
C ARG A 13 -2.81 6.17 16.58
N PHE A 14 -1.53 5.80 16.47
CA PHE A 14 -0.44 6.74 16.23
C PHE A 14 -0.69 7.60 14.97
N ALA A 15 -1.03 6.96 13.85
CA ALA A 15 -1.26 7.67 12.60
C ALA A 15 -2.42 8.68 12.70
N LEU A 16 -3.54 8.29 13.32
CA LEU A 16 -4.67 9.20 13.54
C LEU A 16 -4.31 10.37 14.45
N GLU A 17 -3.59 10.10 15.55
CA GLU A 17 -3.15 11.15 16.49
C GLU A 17 -2.24 12.16 15.78
N GLN A 18 -1.22 11.68 15.05
CA GLN A 18 -0.32 12.58 14.31
C GLN A 18 -1.04 13.37 13.22
N THR A 19 -1.99 12.76 12.51
CA THR A 19 -2.76 13.48 11.48
C THR A 19 -3.63 14.58 12.09
N LYS A 20 -4.27 14.30 13.24
CA LYS A 20 -5.13 15.27 13.96
C LYS A 20 -4.37 16.48 14.48
N LEU A 21 -3.05 16.36 14.70
CA LEU A 21 -2.21 17.50 15.06
C LEU A 21 -1.99 18.48 13.90
N ARG A 22 -2.16 18.02 12.65
CA ARG A 22 -1.90 18.79 11.42
C ARG A 22 -3.17 19.21 10.69
N THR A 23 -4.24 18.41 10.78
CA THR A 23 -5.50 18.68 10.08
C THR A 23 -6.71 18.02 10.73
N THR A 24 -7.90 18.50 10.39
CA THR A 24 -9.17 17.94 10.89
C THR A 24 -9.56 16.71 10.07
N LEU A 25 -9.62 15.55 10.73
CA LEU A 25 -10.15 14.31 10.14
C LEU A 25 -11.69 14.27 10.26
N THR A 26 -12.36 14.13 9.12
CA THR A 26 -13.81 13.94 9.03
C THR A 26 -14.11 12.47 8.70
N PRO A 27 -14.88 11.73 9.51
CA PRO A 27 -15.28 10.36 9.19
C PRO A 27 -16.03 10.28 7.86
N LEU A 28 -15.94 9.15 7.15
CA LEU A 28 -16.69 8.90 5.91
C LEU A 28 -17.91 7.98 6.16
N PRO A 29 -19.14 8.53 6.27
CA PRO A 29 -20.32 7.72 6.63
C PRO A 29 -20.67 6.63 5.62
N SER A 30 -20.36 6.84 4.33
CA SER A 30 -20.59 5.86 3.26
C SER A 30 -19.86 4.52 3.50
N GLN A 31 -18.83 4.52 4.34
CA GLN A 31 -18.02 3.37 4.67
C GLN A 31 -18.28 2.78 6.07
N GLU A 32 -19.22 3.35 6.85
CA GLU A 32 -19.54 2.85 8.20
C GLU A 32 -20.00 1.39 8.20
N LYS A 33 -20.64 0.94 7.11
CA LYS A 33 -21.05 -0.46 6.94
C LYS A 33 -19.89 -1.47 7.04
N PHE A 34 -18.64 -1.02 6.87
CA PHE A 34 -17.44 -1.85 6.97
C PHE A 34 -16.71 -1.72 8.32
N LYS A 35 -17.19 -0.89 9.25
CA LYS A 35 -16.49 -0.55 10.49
C LYS A 35 -16.10 -1.76 11.35
N SER A 36 -16.97 -2.76 11.41
CA SER A 36 -16.71 -3.99 12.16
C SER A 36 -17.45 -5.15 11.52
N ILE A 37 -16.71 -6.18 11.12
CA ILE A 37 -17.27 -7.38 10.47
C ILE A 37 -16.69 -8.61 11.16
N LYS A 38 -17.56 -9.49 11.65
CA LYS A 38 -17.15 -10.80 12.16
C LYS A 38 -16.87 -11.74 10.99
N ALA A 39 -15.78 -12.49 11.07
CA ALA A 39 -15.51 -13.55 10.09
C ALA A 39 -16.48 -14.72 10.25
N LYS A 40 -16.59 -15.53 9.20
CA LYS A 40 -17.49 -16.70 9.15
C LYS A 40 -17.24 -17.75 10.22
N ASP A 41 -16.03 -17.80 10.77
CA ASP A 41 -15.65 -18.74 11.82
C ASP A 41 -15.84 -18.19 13.24
N ASP A 42 -16.34 -16.94 13.37
CA ASP A 42 -16.50 -16.19 14.62
C ASP A 42 -15.21 -16.03 15.45
N LYS A 43 -14.04 -16.36 14.89
CA LYS A 43 -12.74 -16.27 15.58
C LYS A 43 -12.02 -14.96 15.36
N SER A 44 -12.27 -14.32 14.21
CA SER A 44 -11.62 -13.07 13.83
C SER A 44 -12.62 -11.96 13.60
N VAL A 45 -12.22 -10.75 13.97
CA VAL A 45 -12.99 -9.53 13.72
C VAL A 45 -12.15 -8.60 12.87
N LEU A 46 -12.70 -8.23 11.73
CA LEU A 46 -12.20 -7.11 10.94
C LEU A 46 -12.70 -5.82 11.57
N LYS A 47 -11.77 -4.91 11.86
CA LYS A 47 -12.08 -3.53 12.25
C LYS A 47 -11.57 -2.60 11.17
N ALA A 48 -12.43 -1.68 10.76
CA ALA A 48 -12.12 -0.72 9.72
C ALA A 48 -12.48 0.70 10.15
N ILE A 49 -11.69 1.66 9.71
CA ILE A 49 -11.94 3.09 9.91
C ILE A 49 -11.58 3.84 8.64
N SER A 50 -12.28 4.94 8.39
CA SER A 50 -11.99 5.80 7.25
C SER A 50 -12.36 7.25 7.51
N PHE A 51 -11.52 8.14 6.97
CA PHE A 51 -11.62 9.58 7.12
C PHE A 51 -11.20 10.28 5.82
N CYS A 52 -11.66 11.50 5.66
CA CYS A 52 -11.11 12.46 4.71
C CYS A 52 -10.61 13.72 5.45
N ALA A 53 -9.85 14.55 4.74
CA ALA A 53 -9.36 15.84 5.22
C ALA A 53 -9.19 16.82 4.04
N PRO A 54 -8.84 18.10 4.25
CA PRO A 54 -8.68 19.08 3.17
C PRO A 54 -7.77 18.63 2.01
N LYS A 55 -6.61 18.01 2.28
CA LYS A 55 -5.69 17.46 1.26
C LYS A 55 -5.82 15.95 1.02
N ILE A 56 -6.52 15.25 1.91
CA ILE A 56 -6.62 13.78 1.94
C ILE A 56 -7.99 13.36 1.44
N ARG A 57 -8.03 12.68 0.29
CA ARG A 57 -9.26 12.09 -0.24
C ARG A 57 -9.76 10.97 0.65
N LEU A 58 -8.86 10.06 1.03
CA LEU A 58 -9.18 8.89 1.84
C LEU A 58 -7.98 8.45 2.67
N LEU A 59 -8.10 8.53 3.99
CA LEU A 59 -7.25 7.82 4.95
C LEU A 59 -8.06 6.66 5.52
N ARG A 60 -7.58 5.43 5.34
CA ARG A 60 -8.31 4.24 5.78
C ARG A 60 -7.40 3.18 6.37
N SER A 61 -7.93 2.47 7.34
CA SER A 61 -7.30 1.28 7.90
C SER A 61 -8.28 0.13 7.95
N LEU A 62 -7.79 -1.07 7.61
CA LEU A 62 -8.40 -2.35 7.89
C LEU A 62 -7.42 -3.15 8.74
N THR A 63 -7.91 -3.67 9.85
CA THR A 63 -7.16 -4.58 10.73
C THR A 63 -7.95 -5.87 10.91
N ILE A 64 -7.27 -7.00 10.92
CA ILE A 64 -7.84 -8.30 11.30
C ILE A 64 -6.94 -8.84 12.39
N GLU A 65 -7.52 -9.09 13.57
CA GLU A 65 -6.78 -9.63 14.69
C GLU A 65 -7.43 -10.96 15.11
N ASP A 66 -6.72 -12.06 14.83
CA ASP A 66 -6.91 -13.35 15.48
C ASP A 66 -5.61 -13.66 16.22
N SER A 67 -5.66 -13.46 17.54
CA SER A 67 -4.53 -13.67 18.45
C SER A 67 -3.91 -15.08 18.38
N GLN A 68 -4.60 -16.07 17.79
CA GLN A 68 -4.09 -17.42 17.66
C GLN A 68 -3.49 -17.73 16.30
N SER A 69 -3.83 -16.96 15.25
CA SER A 69 -3.47 -17.36 13.87
C SER A 69 -2.89 -16.24 13.01
N VAL A 70 -3.48 -15.05 13.02
CA VAL A 70 -3.14 -14.01 12.04
C VAL A 70 -3.41 -12.60 12.55
N LEU A 71 -2.46 -11.71 12.29
CA LEU A 71 -2.64 -10.27 12.37
C LEU A 71 -2.49 -9.67 10.98
N VAL A 72 -3.43 -8.81 10.58
CA VAL A 72 -3.41 -8.08 9.32
C VAL A 72 -3.52 -6.59 9.60
N LEU A 73 -2.70 -5.80 8.92
CA LEU A 73 -2.84 -4.37 8.76
C LEU A 73 -2.87 -4.04 7.27
N ASP A 74 -3.89 -3.32 6.83
CA ASP A 74 -3.87 -2.55 5.59
C ASP A 74 -4.19 -1.11 5.95
N PHE A 75 -3.21 -0.23 5.82
CA PHE A 75 -3.34 1.20 6.09
C PHE A 75 -2.81 1.99 4.90
N ALA A 76 -3.56 3.01 4.47
CA ALA A 76 -3.14 3.88 3.38
C ALA A 76 -3.78 5.24 3.50
N ALA A 77 -3.11 6.21 2.91
CA ALA A 77 -3.61 7.55 2.74
C ALA A 77 -3.47 7.98 1.29
N PHE A 78 -4.60 8.33 0.69
CA PHE A 78 -4.72 8.83 -0.67
C PHE A 78 -4.99 10.34 -0.62
N SER A 79 -4.15 11.12 -1.30
CA SER A 79 -4.40 12.54 -1.48
C SER A 79 -5.54 12.80 -2.46
N LYS A 80 -6.09 14.01 -2.42
CA LYS A 80 -6.93 14.51 -3.51
C LYS A 80 -6.08 14.75 -4.77
N PRO A 81 -6.65 14.66 -5.98
CA PRO A 81 -5.90 14.80 -7.24
C PRO A 81 -5.16 16.14 -7.41
N GLU A 82 -5.53 17.18 -6.68
CA GLU A 82 -4.83 18.47 -6.65
C GLU A 82 -3.48 18.40 -5.93
N TYR A 83 -3.18 17.30 -5.23
CA TYR A 83 -1.92 17.09 -4.52
C TYR A 83 -1.27 15.79 -5.01
N ASP A 84 -0.21 15.91 -5.80
CA ASP A 84 0.49 14.78 -6.45
C ASP A 84 1.40 13.98 -5.49
N VAL A 85 1.15 14.04 -4.18
CA VAL A 85 1.97 13.32 -3.19
C VAL A 85 1.90 11.81 -3.37
N PRO A 86 2.97 11.08 -2.99
CA PRO A 86 2.93 9.62 -2.92
C PRO A 86 1.78 9.10 -2.07
N ILE A 87 1.30 7.90 -2.39
CA ILE A 87 0.30 7.18 -1.61
C ILE A 87 1.02 6.50 -0.43
N PHE A 88 0.70 6.89 0.81
CA PHE A 88 1.21 6.14 1.96
C PHE A 88 0.59 4.75 1.97
N CYS A 89 1.40 3.71 2.14
CA CYS A 89 0.96 2.31 2.05
C CYS A 89 1.67 1.47 3.12
N ALA A 90 0.90 0.85 4.01
CA ALA A 90 1.40 -0.08 5.02
C ALA A 90 0.52 -1.33 5.04
N ASN A 91 1.02 -2.39 4.42
CA ASN A 91 0.40 -3.69 4.33
C ASN A 91 1.26 -4.70 5.10
N ALA A 92 0.73 -5.23 6.21
CA ALA A 92 1.40 -6.25 7.01
C ALA A 92 0.50 -7.46 7.20
N PHE A 93 1.06 -8.64 6.96
CA PHE A 93 0.47 -9.93 7.26
C PHE A 93 1.40 -10.67 8.20
N THR A 94 0.92 -11.08 9.37
CA THR A 94 1.73 -11.73 10.40
C THR A 94 1.05 -12.98 10.90
N THR A 95 1.79 -14.07 10.95
CA THR A 95 1.45 -15.31 11.65
C THR A 95 2.41 -15.49 12.84
N PRO A 96 2.22 -16.51 13.70
CA PRO A 96 3.15 -16.78 14.79
C PRO A 96 4.59 -17.05 14.35
N SER A 97 4.80 -17.45 13.08
CA SER A 97 6.11 -17.83 12.55
C SER A 97 6.70 -16.82 11.56
N ARG A 98 5.89 -15.98 10.90
CA ARG A 98 6.36 -15.10 9.82
C ARG A 98 5.58 -13.80 9.73
N SER A 99 6.31 -12.71 9.46
CA SER A 99 5.77 -11.41 9.06
C SER A 99 6.13 -11.13 7.60
N ILE A 100 5.13 -10.79 6.79
CA ILE A 100 5.27 -10.35 5.40
C ILE A 100 4.78 -8.90 5.37
N VAL A 101 5.66 -7.97 5.02
CA VAL A 101 5.36 -6.53 5.12
C VAL A 101 5.77 -5.81 3.86
N VAL A 102 4.87 -4.94 3.40
CA VAL A 102 5.13 -3.86 2.46
C VAL A 102 4.83 -2.55 3.19
N LEU A 103 5.85 -1.71 3.39
CA LEU A 103 5.70 -0.34 3.89
C LEU A 103 6.38 0.59 2.88
N ASP A 104 5.63 1.56 2.36
CA ASP A 104 6.11 2.43 1.31
C ASP A 104 5.36 3.77 1.27
N LEU A 105 5.98 4.72 0.58
CA LEU A 105 5.33 5.87 0.00
C LEU A 105 5.22 5.57 -1.50
N ASN A 106 4.18 4.84 -1.92
CA ASN A 106 4.04 4.40 -3.30
C ASN A 106 3.94 5.62 -4.23
N PRO A 107 4.75 5.71 -5.29
CA PRO A 107 4.73 6.87 -6.15
C PRO A 107 3.44 6.92 -6.98
N LEU A 108 2.92 8.13 -7.18
CA LEU A 108 1.79 8.33 -8.08
C LEU A 108 2.17 8.00 -9.52
N TYR A 109 3.41 8.33 -9.91
CA TYR A 109 3.98 8.09 -11.23
C TYR A 109 5.16 7.11 -11.20
N ASP A 110 5.36 6.35 -12.27
CA ASP A 110 6.46 5.37 -12.34
C ASP A 110 7.84 6.06 -12.27
N VAL A 111 8.50 5.92 -11.11
CA VAL A 111 9.78 6.56 -10.78
C VAL A 111 10.98 5.97 -11.54
N THR A 112 10.80 4.86 -12.26
CA THR A 112 11.85 4.34 -13.16
C THR A 112 11.96 5.15 -14.44
N THR A 113 10.89 5.86 -14.83
CA THR A 113 10.83 6.68 -16.05
C THR A 113 10.60 8.16 -15.75
N GLN A 114 9.93 8.49 -14.65
CA GLN A 114 9.54 9.85 -14.27
C GLN A 114 10.53 10.46 -13.29
N HIS A 115 11.73 10.80 -13.77
CA HIS A 115 12.85 11.27 -12.94
C HIS A 115 12.53 12.56 -12.15
N ASN A 116 11.80 13.51 -12.73
CA ASN A 116 11.43 14.75 -12.02
C ASN A 116 10.55 14.47 -10.79
N TYR A 117 9.59 13.54 -10.92
CA TYR A 117 8.75 13.12 -9.81
C TYR A 117 9.56 12.36 -8.75
N LYS A 118 10.48 11.49 -9.20
CA LYS A 118 11.40 10.76 -8.32
C LYS A 118 12.24 11.74 -7.48
N GLU A 119 12.89 12.69 -8.13
CA GLU A 119 13.74 13.69 -7.46
C GLU A 119 12.94 14.55 -6.48
N LYS A 120 11.73 15.00 -6.87
CA LYS A 120 10.84 15.81 -6.03
C LYS A 120 10.54 15.13 -4.69
N TYR A 121 10.22 13.83 -4.70
CA TYR A 121 9.67 13.16 -3.52
C TYR A 121 10.62 12.24 -2.78
N TYR A 122 11.61 11.61 -3.44
CA TYR A 122 12.37 10.53 -2.84
C TYR A 122 13.83 10.87 -2.54
N LYS A 123 14.39 11.91 -3.16
CA LYS A 123 15.80 12.29 -2.96
C LYS A 123 16.14 12.48 -1.48
N LYS A 124 15.29 13.21 -0.75
CA LYS A 124 15.47 13.48 0.69
C LYS A 124 15.12 12.27 1.59
N LEU A 125 14.48 11.25 1.04
CA LEU A 125 14.06 10.05 1.78
C LEU A 125 15.06 8.90 1.70
N MET A 126 16.13 9.01 0.92
CA MET A 126 17.12 7.94 0.80
C MET A 126 17.77 7.53 2.14
N PRO A 127 18.12 8.47 3.06
CA PRO A 127 18.62 8.09 4.39
C PRO A 127 17.63 7.25 5.21
N LEU A 128 16.32 7.45 5.01
CA LEU A 128 15.27 6.65 5.65
C LEU A 128 15.28 5.21 5.12
N SER A 129 15.45 5.04 3.80
CA SER A 129 15.59 3.73 3.16
C SER A 129 16.82 2.97 3.67
N GLU A 130 17.98 3.65 3.73
CA GLU A 130 19.23 3.06 4.22
C GLU A 130 19.08 2.52 5.64
N LYS A 131 18.57 3.36 6.56
CA LYS A 131 18.32 3.00 7.96
C LYS A 131 17.53 1.70 8.12
N TYR A 132 16.44 1.53 7.37
CA TYR A 132 15.56 0.38 7.54
C TYR A 132 15.93 -0.82 6.67
N SER A 133 16.70 -0.63 5.60
CA SER A 133 17.18 -1.73 4.76
C SER A 133 18.10 -2.70 5.50
N GLU A 134 18.86 -2.20 6.49
CA GLU A 134 19.71 -3.00 7.37
C GLU A 134 18.92 -3.79 8.42
N LEU A 135 17.80 -3.22 8.89
CA LEU A 135 17.01 -3.78 9.98
C LEU A 135 15.89 -4.72 9.49
N LEU A 136 15.40 -4.48 8.27
CA LEU A 136 14.29 -5.18 7.63
C LEU A 136 14.75 -5.64 6.24
N PRO A 137 15.43 -6.80 6.15
CA PRO A 137 16.05 -7.24 4.91
C PRO A 137 15.03 -7.52 3.81
N TRP A 138 15.48 -7.44 2.57
CA TRP A 138 14.65 -7.67 1.38
C TRP A 138 13.95 -9.04 1.43
N GLY A 139 12.64 -9.05 1.13
CA GLY A 139 11.78 -10.23 1.26
C GLY A 139 11.94 -11.31 0.20
N GLY A 140 12.94 -11.19 -0.69
CA GLY A 140 13.14 -12.08 -1.85
C GLY A 140 12.22 -11.76 -3.02
N LYS A 141 12.02 -12.71 -3.94
CA LYS A 141 11.29 -12.46 -5.19
C LYS A 141 9.88 -11.92 -4.99
N ILE A 142 9.54 -10.89 -5.76
CA ILE A 142 8.23 -10.23 -5.77
C ILE A 142 7.63 -10.21 -7.17
N THR A 143 6.30 -10.08 -7.28
CA THR A 143 5.59 -9.96 -8.56
C THR A 143 6.15 -8.79 -9.35
N SER A 144 6.69 -9.05 -10.56
CA SER A 144 7.45 -8.05 -11.30
C SER A 144 6.67 -6.77 -11.59
N GLU A 145 5.38 -6.89 -11.90
CA GLU A 145 4.50 -5.76 -12.21
C GLU A 145 4.22 -4.88 -10.99
N SER A 146 4.41 -5.38 -9.76
CA SER A 146 4.28 -4.57 -8.54
C SER A 146 5.36 -3.48 -8.45
N MET A 147 6.50 -3.68 -9.10
CA MET A 147 7.60 -2.70 -9.12
C MET A 147 7.20 -1.37 -9.75
N LYS A 148 6.24 -1.37 -10.68
CA LYS A 148 5.67 -0.15 -11.30
C LYS A 148 5.01 0.79 -10.26
N PHE A 149 4.77 0.30 -9.04
CA PHE A 149 4.06 1.00 -7.97
C PHE A 149 4.88 1.12 -6.68
N PHE A 150 6.14 0.67 -6.67
CA PHE A 150 7.01 0.80 -5.51
C PHE A 150 8.02 1.92 -5.70
N SER A 151 8.32 2.59 -4.59
CA SER A 151 9.33 3.64 -4.56
C SER A 151 10.74 3.08 -4.29
N PRO A 152 11.80 3.89 -4.49
CA PRO A 152 13.15 3.51 -4.10
C PRO A 152 13.33 3.33 -2.58
N VAL A 153 12.38 3.78 -1.77
CA VAL A 153 12.40 3.67 -0.31
C VAL A 153 11.48 2.57 0.22
N VAL A 154 10.90 1.73 -0.64
CA VAL A 154 10.02 0.63 -0.22
C VAL A 154 10.72 -0.31 0.76
N ILE A 155 9.99 -0.72 1.79
CA ILE A 155 10.33 -1.85 2.64
C ILE A 155 9.44 -3.01 2.21
N TRP A 156 9.99 -3.92 1.40
CA TRP A 156 9.42 -5.23 1.16
C TRP A 156 10.25 -6.25 1.93
N THR A 157 9.66 -6.87 2.94
CA THR A 157 10.37 -7.79 3.82
C THR A 157 9.52 -9.02 4.16
N THR A 158 10.20 -10.15 4.33
CA THR A 158 9.63 -11.39 4.84
C THR A 158 10.57 -11.94 5.90
N VAL A 159 10.17 -11.89 7.17
CA VAL A 159 11.03 -12.17 8.33
C VAL A 159 10.32 -13.07 9.33
N ALA A 160 11.08 -13.71 10.21
CA ALA A 160 10.51 -14.50 11.29
C ALA A 160 9.81 -13.58 12.31
N SER A 161 8.60 -13.93 12.73
CA SER A 161 7.84 -13.12 13.69
C SER A 161 8.49 -13.15 15.08
N SER A 162 8.84 -11.97 15.59
CA SER A 162 9.38 -11.79 16.95
C SER A 162 9.08 -10.39 17.47
N GLN A 163 9.06 -10.21 18.80
CA GLN A 163 8.79 -8.89 19.41
C GLN A 163 9.77 -7.82 18.91
N PRO A 164 11.11 -8.05 18.86
CA PRO A 164 12.05 -7.05 18.36
C PRO A 164 11.76 -6.64 16.90
N VAL A 165 11.40 -7.60 16.04
CA VAL A 165 11.00 -7.30 14.65
C VAL A 165 9.75 -6.41 14.62
N HIS A 166 8.75 -6.70 15.45
CA HIS A 166 7.54 -5.87 15.52
C HIS A 166 7.80 -4.45 16.05
N ASP A 167 8.78 -4.28 16.94
CA ASP A 167 9.18 -2.96 17.44
C ASP A 167 9.93 -2.15 16.38
N VAL A 168 10.79 -2.81 15.58
CA VAL A 168 11.43 -2.21 14.39
C VAL A 168 10.38 -1.83 13.34
N LEU A 169 9.42 -2.71 13.06
CA LEU A 169 8.32 -2.43 12.12
C LEU A 169 7.47 -1.24 12.57
N PHE A 170 7.19 -1.12 13.87
CA PHE A 170 6.48 0.04 14.41
C PHE A 170 7.30 1.32 14.26
N SER A 171 8.61 1.26 14.55
CA SER A 171 9.51 2.39 14.37
C SER A 171 9.57 2.83 12.90
N ALA A 172 9.67 1.87 11.96
CA ALA A 172 9.65 2.14 10.52
C ALA A 172 8.34 2.82 10.10
N PHE A 173 7.20 2.29 10.54
CA PHE A 173 5.90 2.89 10.27
C PHE A 173 5.82 4.34 10.78
N VAL A 174 6.30 4.60 11.99
CA VAL A 174 6.32 5.95 12.59
C VAL A 174 7.11 6.92 11.73
N ASP A 175 8.34 6.55 11.33
CA ASP A 175 9.21 7.43 10.56
C ASP A 175 8.68 7.65 9.13
N TYR A 176 8.22 6.59 8.46
CA TYR A 176 7.63 6.69 7.12
C TYR A 176 6.36 7.52 7.12
N TYR A 177 5.51 7.36 8.13
CA TYR A 177 4.25 8.10 8.20
C TYR A 177 4.49 9.59 8.51
N LYS A 178 5.46 9.92 9.38
CA LYS A 178 5.88 11.29 9.61
C LYS A 178 6.44 11.94 8.34
N ALA A 179 7.31 11.23 7.61
CA ALA A 179 7.82 11.70 6.33
C ALA A 179 6.68 11.98 5.33
N TRP A 180 5.68 11.10 5.25
CA TRP A 180 4.51 11.33 4.39
C TRP A 180 3.68 12.56 4.83
N LEU A 181 3.49 12.75 6.14
CA LEU A 181 2.81 13.94 6.68
C LEU A 181 3.57 15.24 6.34
N GLU A 182 4.89 15.22 6.36
CA GLU A 182 5.71 16.36 5.92
C GLU A 182 5.52 16.64 4.42
N LEU A 183 5.54 15.60 3.57
CA LEU A 183 5.31 15.76 2.14
C LEU A 183 3.95 16.36 1.81
N ILE A 184 2.87 15.91 2.47
CA ILE A 184 1.52 16.44 2.21
C ILE A 184 1.34 17.86 2.75
N ASP A 185 2.04 18.24 3.82
CA ASP A 185 2.03 19.61 4.32
C ASP A 185 2.74 20.56 3.35
N GLU A 186 3.92 20.17 2.87
CA GLU A 186 4.76 20.96 1.94
C GLU A 186 4.20 21.05 0.52
N THR A 187 3.37 20.08 0.11
CA THR A 187 2.85 20.04 -1.26
C THR A 187 1.81 21.13 -1.49
N ASN A 188 2.07 21.96 -2.50
CA ASN A 188 1.15 22.98 -2.98
C ASN A 188 0.02 22.35 -3.80
N GLU A 189 -1.13 22.99 -3.76
CA GLU A 189 -2.27 22.62 -4.58
C GLU A 189 -1.98 22.91 -6.05
N GLU A 190 -2.13 21.91 -6.91
CA GLU A 190 -2.10 22.06 -8.37
C GLU A 190 -3.37 22.77 -8.83
N LYS A 191 -3.21 23.70 -9.78
CA LYS A 191 -4.29 24.52 -10.34
C LYS A 191 -4.52 24.26 -11.83
N ASP A 192 -3.55 23.64 -12.50
CA ASP A 192 -3.70 23.23 -13.89
C ASP A 192 -4.61 21.99 -13.99
N GLU A 193 -5.77 22.15 -14.62
CA GLU A 193 -6.77 21.09 -14.78
C GLU A 193 -6.22 19.84 -15.50
N SER A 194 -5.31 20.02 -16.45
CA SER A 194 -4.69 18.90 -17.17
C SER A 194 -3.77 18.10 -16.25
N ARG A 195 -3.02 18.77 -15.37
CA ARG A 195 -2.18 18.12 -14.35
C ARG A 195 -3.02 17.41 -13.29
N ILE A 196 -4.09 18.05 -12.82
CA ILE A 196 -5.04 17.42 -11.88
C ILE A 196 -5.66 16.16 -12.49
N SER A 197 -6.05 16.22 -13.77
CA SER A 197 -6.57 15.06 -14.50
C SER A 197 -5.54 13.93 -14.60
N LEU A 198 -4.27 14.24 -14.90
CA LEU A 198 -3.19 13.26 -14.91
C LEU A 198 -2.95 12.64 -13.52
N ASN A 199 -3.00 13.44 -12.44
CA ASN A 199 -2.89 12.94 -11.07
C ASN A 199 -4.04 11.98 -10.73
N CYS A 200 -5.26 12.37 -11.13
CA CYS A 200 -6.46 11.57 -10.94
C CYS A 200 -6.36 10.22 -11.68
N GLU A 201 -5.95 10.25 -12.95
CA GLU A 201 -5.77 9.05 -13.76
C GLU A 201 -4.69 8.12 -13.18
N ALA A 202 -3.57 8.69 -12.72
CA ALA A 202 -2.50 7.92 -12.10
C ALA A 202 -2.96 7.22 -10.81
N GLN A 203 -3.74 7.92 -9.98
CA GLN A 203 -4.33 7.34 -8.78
C GLN A 203 -5.35 6.25 -9.13
N HIS A 204 -6.22 6.50 -10.12
CA HIS A 204 -7.19 5.53 -10.61
C HIS A 204 -6.50 4.27 -11.15
N ARG A 205 -5.41 4.41 -11.92
CA ARG A 205 -4.60 3.27 -12.39
C ARG A 205 -4.04 2.43 -11.25
N TYR A 206 -3.53 3.06 -10.18
CA TYR A 206 -3.07 2.36 -8.98
C TYR A 206 -4.20 1.59 -8.28
N LEU A 207 -5.35 2.24 -8.07
CA LEU A 207 -6.51 1.62 -7.43
C LEU A 207 -7.03 0.43 -8.25
N THR A 208 -7.10 0.57 -9.57
CA THR A 208 -7.50 -0.48 -10.50
C THR A 208 -6.54 -1.68 -10.45
N TRP A 209 -5.23 -1.43 -10.41
CA TRP A 209 -4.23 -2.51 -10.24
C TRP A 209 -4.45 -3.27 -8.93
N ARG A 210 -4.53 -2.55 -7.81
CA ARG A 210 -4.68 -3.15 -6.49
C ARG A 210 -6.02 -3.88 -6.36
N ALA A 211 -7.13 -3.28 -6.77
CA ALA A 211 -8.44 -3.91 -6.68
C ALA A 211 -8.53 -5.27 -7.42
N GLU A 212 -7.77 -5.43 -8.50
CA GLU A 212 -7.76 -6.67 -9.30
C GLU A 212 -6.71 -7.69 -8.82
N LYS A 213 -5.52 -7.22 -8.39
CA LYS A 213 -4.34 -8.08 -8.18
C LYS A 213 -3.81 -8.13 -6.75
N ASP A 214 -4.48 -7.47 -5.79
CA ASP A 214 -4.05 -7.42 -4.39
C ASP A 214 -3.87 -8.83 -3.79
N PRO A 215 -2.72 -9.11 -3.16
CA PRO A 215 -2.41 -10.43 -2.65
C PRO A 215 -3.26 -10.85 -1.45
N GLY A 216 -3.91 -9.91 -0.76
CA GLY A 216 -4.76 -10.13 0.40
C GLY A 216 -6.19 -10.56 0.05
N TYR A 217 -6.64 -10.37 -1.20
CA TYR A 217 -8.00 -10.73 -1.61
C TYR A 217 -8.41 -12.18 -1.28
N PRO A 218 -7.57 -13.23 -1.50
CA PRO A 218 -7.93 -14.59 -1.13
C PRO A 218 -8.20 -14.79 0.38
N ILE A 219 -7.50 -14.04 1.24
CA ILE A 219 -7.72 -14.08 2.69
C ILE A 219 -9.08 -13.48 3.03
N LEU A 220 -9.39 -12.31 2.48
CA LEU A 220 -10.71 -11.66 2.66
C LEU A 220 -11.85 -12.56 2.17
N LYS A 221 -11.69 -13.16 0.98
CA LYS A 221 -12.66 -14.11 0.42
C LYS A 221 -12.87 -15.31 1.34
N LYS A 222 -11.80 -15.86 1.92
CA LYS A 222 -11.89 -16.98 2.86
C LYS A 222 -12.66 -16.59 4.14
N LEU A 223 -12.34 -15.44 4.72
CA LEU A 223 -12.91 -14.98 5.99
C LEU A 223 -14.35 -14.48 5.87
N PHE A 224 -14.68 -13.77 4.80
CA PHE A 224 -15.93 -13.00 4.67
C PHE A 224 -16.82 -13.46 3.50
N GLY A 225 -16.30 -14.31 2.60
CA GLY A 225 -17.01 -14.74 1.40
C GLY A 225 -16.79 -13.81 0.20
N GLU A 226 -17.11 -14.30 -0.99
CA GLU A 226 -16.83 -13.62 -2.27
C GLU A 226 -17.48 -12.23 -2.36
N THR A 227 -18.78 -12.13 -2.11
CA THR A 227 -19.53 -10.88 -2.29
C THR A 227 -19.00 -9.78 -1.38
N LEU A 228 -18.90 -10.06 -0.08
CA LEU A 228 -18.43 -9.08 0.91
C LEU A 228 -16.95 -8.74 0.73
N ALA A 229 -16.11 -9.71 0.33
CA ALA A 229 -14.71 -9.43 -0.01
C ALA A 229 -14.60 -8.47 -1.21
N LYS A 230 -15.40 -8.66 -2.26
CA LYS A 230 -15.45 -7.74 -3.41
C LYS A 230 -15.88 -6.34 -3.00
N ASP A 231 -16.94 -6.23 -2.20
CA ASP A 231 -17.42 -4.94 -1.71
C ASP A 231 -16.36 -4.24 -0.84
N LEU A 232 -15.71 -4.96 0.07
CA LEU A 232 -14.59 -4.44 0.87
C LEU A 232 -13.44 -3.94 0.01
N VAL A 233 -13.07 -4.68 -1.03
CA VAL A 233 -11.96 -4.30 -1.93
C VAL A 233 -12.31 -3.03 -2.70
N ARG A 234 -13.48 -2.99 -3.34
CA ARG A 234 -13.83 -1.91 -4.28
C ARG A 234 -14.38 -0.66 -3.59
N GLN A 235 -15.18 -0.84 -2.53
CA GLN A 235 -15.92 0.25 -1.88
C GLN A 235 -15.24 0.74 -0.59
N PHE A 236 -14.18 0.07 -0.12
CA PHE A 236 -13.43 0.47 1.08
C PHE A 236 -11.93 0.58 0.84
N LEU A 237 -11.24 -0.54 0.56
CA LEU A 237 -9.77 -0.56 0.46
C LEU A 237 -9.24 0.30 -0.69
N PHE A 238 -9.90 0.21 -1.84
CA PHE A 238 -9.58 0.92 -3.08
C PHE A 238 -10.75 1.76 -3.57
N ASP A 239 -11.50 2.34 -2.64
CA ASP A 239 -12.52 3.35 -2.94
C ASP A 239 -11.92 4.46 -3.82
N GLY A 240 -12.62 4.73 -4.92
CA GLY A 240 -12.13 5.52 -6.05
C GLY A 240 -11.97 4.73 -7.36
N VAL A 241 -11.85 3.40 -7.30
CA VAL A 241 -11.73 2.55 -8.50
C VAL A 241 -12.94 2.63 -9.44
N ASP A 242 -14.13 2.95 -8.90
CA ASP A 242 -15.38 3.07 -9.66
C ASP A 242 -15.80 4.53 -9.91
N SER A 243 -15.04 5.52 -9.42
CA SER A 243 -15.45 6.94 -9.44
C SER A 243 -14.39 7.93 -9.91
N LEU A 244 -13.10 7.59 -9.85
CA LEU A 244 -12.02 8.48 -10.32
C LEU A 244 -11.76 8.39 -11.82
N GLY A 245 -12.26 7.35 -12.49
CA GLY A 245 -12.09 7.18 -13.93
C GLY A 245 -12.98 6.06 -14.49
N SER A 246 -12.94 5.91 -15.82
CA SER A 246 -13.74 4.92 -16.55
C SER A 246 -12.92 3.82 -17.24
N LYS A 247 -11.59 3.97 -17.30
CA LYS A 247 -10.68 2.96 -17.86
C LYS A 247 -10.72 1.68 -17.04
N THR A 248 -10.92 0.56 -17.71
CA THR A 248 -10.92 -0.78 -17.10
C THR A 248 -9.50 -1.26 -16.78
N PHE A 249 -9.39 -2.37 -16.06
CA PHE A 249 -8.09 -3.02 -15.82
C PHE A 249 -7.33 -3.34 -17.12
N LEU A 250 -8.03 -3.81 -18.15
CA LEU A 250 -7.39 -4.16 -19.44
C LEU A 250 -7.04 -2.95 -20.30
N ASP A 251 -7.60 -1.77 -20.00
CA ASP A 251 -7.18 -0.52 -20.66
C ASP A 251 -5.83 -0.05 -20.13
N TYR A 252 -5.55 -0.26 -18.83
CA TYR A 252 -4.27 0.08 -18.21
C TYR A 252 -3.21 -1.02 -18.33
N PHE A 253 -3.64 -2.28 -18.32
CA PHE A 253 -2.77 -3.46 -18.28
C PHE A 253 -3.17 -4.47 -19.38
N PRO A 254 -3.06 -4.10 -20.66
CA PRO A 254 -3.49 -4.94 -21.77
C PRO A 254 -2.73 -6.27 -21.84
N GLU A 255 -1.54 -6.36 -21.24
CA GLU A 255 -0.75 -7.60 -21.14
C GLU A 255 -1.47 -8.73 -20.37
N TYR A 256 -2.52 -8.40 -19.60
CA TYR A 256 -3.37 -9.38 -18.91
C TYR A 256 -4.58 -9.85 -19.71
N ARG A 257 -4.77 -9.41 -20.95
CA ARG A 257 -5.89 -9.87 -21.76
C ARG A 257 -5.72 -11.35 -22.11
N SER A 258 -6.67 -12.19 -21.72
CA SER A 258 -6.72 -13.59 -22.16
C SER A 258 -7.34 -13.72 -23.55
N GLU A 259 -7.23 -14.90 -24.16
CA GLU A 259 -7.72 -15.18 -25.53
C GLU A 259 -9.22 -14.88 -25.70
N ASN A 260 -10.03 -15.10 -24.67
CA ASN A 260 -11.46 -14.80 -24.65
C ASN A 260 -11.81 -13.33 -24.29
N GLY A 261 -10.81 -12.44 -24.23
CA GLY A 261 -10.98 -11.02 -23.92
C GLY A 261 -11.16 -10.67 -22.44
N THR A 262 -11.14 -11.65 -21.53
CA THR A 262 -11.26 -11.43 -20.07
C THR A 262 -9.90 -11.13 -19.41
N VAL A 263 -9.92 -10.78 -18.11
CA VAL A 263 -8.68 -10.59 -17.33
C VAL A 263 -8.07 -11.95 -16.98
N ASN A 264 -6.79 -12.13 -17.31
CA ASN A 264 -6.03 -13.33 -16.97
C ASN A 264 -5.96 -13.49 -15.44
N LYS A 265 -6.28 -14.70 -14.94
CA LYS A 265 -6.31 -15.02 -13.52
C LYS A 265 -4.92 -15.07 -12.87
N LYS A 266 -3.84 -15.14 -13.65
CA LYS A 266 -2.48 -15.03 -13.12
C LYS A 266 -2.32 -13.70 -12.38
N ARG A 267 -1.60 -13.74 -11.24
CA ARG A 267 -1.22 -12.53 -10.51
C ARG A 267 -0.16 -11.72 -11.28
N SER A 268 0.69 -12.43 -12.00
CA SER A 268 1.82 -11.88 -12.74
C SER A 268 1.90 -12.57 -14.09
N MET A 269 2.04 -11.79 -15.15
CA MET A 269 2.30 -12.27 -16.50
C MET A 269 3.79 -12.55 -16.71
N VAL A 270 4.66 -11.77 -16.07
CA VAL A 270 6.13 -11.94 -16.12
C VAL A 270 6.60 -13.03 -15.14
N GLY A 271 5.97 -13.13 -13.97
CA GLY A 271 6.40 -13.97 -12.86
C GLY A 271 6.99 -13.16 -11.70
N LYS A 272 7.57 -13.87 -10.73
CA LYS A 272 8.27 -13.22 -9.62
C LYS A 272 9.75 -13.04 -9.95
N SER A 273 10.27 -11.84 -9.75
CA SER A 273 11.67 -11.46 -10.00
C SER A 273 12.24 -10.69 -8.80
N TYR A 274 13.46 -10.13 -8.95
CA TYR A 274 14.11 -9.30 -7.93
C TYR A 274 14.40 -10.08 -6.64
N GLU A 275 15.26 -11.10 -6.73
CA GLU A 275 15.74 -11.84 -5.56
C GLU A 275 16.45 -10.91 -4.55
N THR A 276 17.13 -9.88 -5.06
CA THR A 276 17.75 -8.80 -4.29
C THR A 276 16.99 -7.49 -4.50
N ARG A 277 17.23 -6.52 -3.59
CA ARG A 277 16.64 -5.18 -3.69
C ARG A 277 17.02 -4.53 -5.03
N PRO A 278 16.06 -4.11 -5.86
CA PRO A 278 16.34 -3.61 -7.20
C PRO A 278 16.64 -2.11 -7.26
N TRP A 279 16.98 -1.48 -6.12
CA TRP A 279 17.46 -0.11 -6.04
C TRP A 279 18.78 -0.05 -5.29
N ASN A 280 19.73 0.77 -5.78
CA ASN A 280 20.97 1.06 -5.05
C ASN A 280 20.73 2.08 -3.92
N SER A 281 21.79 2.44 -3.18
CA SER A 281 21.71 3.39 -2.06
C SER A 281 21.33 4.82 -2.51
N GLN A 282 21.55 5.16 -3.78
CA GLN A 282 21.12 6.41 -4.40
C GLN A 282 19.66 6.35 -4.92
N GLY A 283 18.99 5.21 -4.76
CA GLY A 283 17.62 4.98 -5.19
C GLY A 283 17.46 4.81 -6.71
N GLU A 284 18.55 4.58 -7.43
CA GLU A 284 18.54 4.24 -8.85
C GLU A 284 18.12 2.79 -9.04
N PHE A 285 17.27 2.56 -10.04
CA PHE A 285 16.76 1.22 -10.32
C PHE A 285 17.83 0.40 -11.04
N ILE A 286 18.26 -0.70 -10.44
CA ILE A 286 19.29 -1.62 -10.95
C ILE A 286 18.73 -3.01 -11.28
N GLY A 287 17.41 -3.20 -11.13
CA GLY A 287 16.75 -4.49 -11.35
C GLY A 287 16.71 -4.98 -12.81
N GLY A 288 17.15 -4.15 -13.77
CA GLY A 288 17.20 -4.50 -15.20
C GLY A 288 18.43 -5.30 -15.64
N ASN A 289 19.50 -5.35 -14.83
CA ASN A 289 20.81 -5.88 -15.24
C ASN A 289 21.01 -7.39 -14.98
N LEU A 290 19.94 -8.19 -14.82
CA LEU A 290 20.05 -9.62 -14.51
C LEU A 290 20.31 -10.53 -15.74
N ASN A 291 20.73 -9.98 -16.88
CA ASN A 291 20.97 -10.73 -18.13
C ASN A 291 22.38 -10.57 -18.74
N GLU A 292 23.39 -10.06 -18.00
CA GLU A 292 24.75 -9.92 -18.56
C GLU A 292 25.77 -10.99 -18.14
N ASP A 293 25.42 -11.98 -17.31
CA ASP A 293 26.33 -13.08 -16.96
C ASP A 293 25.68 -14.47 -17.14
N LEU A 294 25.34 -14.83 -18.37
CA LEU A 294 25.18 -16.22 -18.84
C LEU A 294 25.80 -16.41 -20.23
#